data_AF-C0M7X3-F1
#
_entry.id   AF-C0M7X3-F1
#
_cell.length_a   1.000
_cell.length_b   1.000
_cell.length_c   1.000
_cell.angle_alpha   90.00
_cell.angle_beta   90.00
_cell.angle_gamma   90.00
#
_symmetry.space_group_name_H-M   'P 1'
#
loop_
_entity.id
_entity.type
_entity.pdbx_description
1 polymer ?
#
loop_
_entity_poly.entity_id
_entity_poly.type
_entity_poly.pdbx_seq_one_letter_code
_entity_poly.pdbx_strand_id
1 'polypeptide(L)'
;MTDMEHTISILLEVYAYSHAYKIARTLPDFSPKVLYLLELLKERRELNVAYAFQHRAENRLIEDRHQVKLLLNEAQEEEQTANYLLDLAAKVKNGEIIDFVRSVSPVLYRLFLRLLEQAVPDVQSYIIDTKNDQYDTWNFKAMEKADNDLFRSYLAQRQPRHVTTRSLADLLVLSELPADIKRLVVVLRQFEKSVRNPLAHLIKPFDEEELYRTTHFSSQAFLDGLIRLAVFSGVNYIKEPFYFDVVNAVIEKELLDSAKP
;
A
#
# COMPACT_ATOMS: atom_id res chain seq x y z
N MET A 1 -27.90 19.86 -7.53
CA MET A 1 -26.74 19.86 -6.62
C MET A 1 -26.78 21.11 -5.77
N THR A 2 -26.79 20.94 -4.46
CA THR A 2 -26.57 22.02 -3.49
C THR A 2 -25.09 22.42 -3.45
N ASP A 3 -24.77 23.58 -2.88
CA ASP A 3 -23.39 24.06 -2.71
C ASP A 3 -22.53 23.08 -1.88
N MET A 4 -23.15 22.37 -0.95
CA MET A 4 -22.49 21.35 -0.13
C MET A 4 -22.23 20.04 -0.90
N GLU A 5 -23.14 19.62 -1.79
CA GLU A 5 -22.88 18.47 -2.68
C GLU A 5 -21.75 18.76 -3.67
N HIS A 6 -21.66 20.00 -4.16
CA HIS A 6 -20.53 20.44 -4.98
C HIS A 6 -19.22 20.42 -4.19
N THR A 7 -19.23 20.89 -2.93
CA THR A 7 -18.07 20.81 -2.04
C THR A 7 -17.62 19.36 -1.82
N ILE A 8 -18.56 18.43 -1.62
CA ILE A 8 -18.24 17.00 -1.50
C ILE A 8 -17.58 16.49 -2.79
N SER A 9 -18.10 16.83 -3.97
CA SER A 9 -17.51 16.45 -5.26
C SER A 9 -16.05 16.89 -5.39
N ILE A 10 -15.73 18.14 -5.04
CA ILE A 10 -14.35 18.66 -5.05
C ILE A 10 -13.46 17.86 -4.09
N LEU A 11 -13.97 17.50 -2.91
CA LEU A 11 -13.20 16.71 -1.94
C LEU A 11 -12.96 15.26 -2.41
N LEU A 12 -13.86 14.70 -3.23
CA LEU A 12 -13.66 13.38 -3.85
C LEU A 12 -12.52 13.41 -4.87
N GLU A 13 -12.41 14.47 -5.69
CA GLU A 13 -11.36 14.64 -6.70
C GLU A 13 -9.95 14.62 -6.11
N VAL A 14 -9.78 15.10 -4.88
CA VAL A 14 -8.51 15.10 -4.14
C VAL A 14 -8.45 14.03 -3.05
N TYR A 15 -9.36 13.05 -3.09
CA TYR A 15 -9.41 11.91 -2.16
C TYR A 15 -9.52 12.29 -0.67
N ALA A 16 -10.07 13.46 -0.34
CA ALA A 16 -10.14 14.02 1.01
C ALA A 16 -11.34 13.48 1.81
N TYR A 17 -11.45 12.15 1.91
CA TYR A 17 -12.63 11.46 2.46
C TYR A 17 -12.97 11.79 3.90
N SER A 18 -11.97 12.05 4.76
CA SER A 18 -12.22 12.47 6.15
C SER A 18 -12.99 13.80 6.21
N HIS A 19 -12.68 14.74 5.31
CA HIS A 19 -13.39 16.02 5.21
C HIS A 19 -14.78 15.84 4.58
N ALA A 20 -14.87 15.07 3.49
CA ALA A 20 -16.13 14.79 2.82
C ALA A 20 -17.14 14.12 3.77
N TYR A 21 -16.70 13.11 4.53
CA TYR A 21 -17.51 12.42 5.53
C TYR A 21 -17.98 13.37 6.65
N LYS A 22 -17.10 14.23 7.18
CA LYS A 22 -17.46 15.21 8.22
C LYS A 22 -18.54 16.17 7.73
N ILE A 23 -18.41 16.69 6.52
CA ILE A 23 -19.41 17.59 5.92
C ILE A 23 -20.72 16.84 5.71
N ALA A 24 -20.68 15.67 5.04
CA ALA A 24 -21.87 14.86 4.75
C ALA A 24 -22.70 14.55 6.01
N ARG A 25 -22.05 14.22 7.13
CA ARG A 25 -22.74 13.91 8.40
C ARG A 25 -23.47 15.11 9.03
N THR A 26 -23.14 16.34 8.63
CA THR A 26 -23.82 17.55 9.13
C THR A 26 -25.07 17.91 8.34
N LEU A 27 -25.26 17.30 7.17
CA LEU A 27 -26.41 17.54 6.31
C LEU A 27 -27.64 16.78 6.82
N PRO A 28 -28.80 17.46 6.99
CA PRO A 28 -30.06 16.78 7.31
C PRO A 28 -30.49 15.90 6.12
N ASP A 29 -31.11 14.76 6.43
CA ASP A 29 -31.68 13.82 5.44
C ASP A 29 -30.70 13.33 4.35
N PHE A 30 -29.40 13.31 4.67
CA PHE A 30 -28.38 12.86 3.73
C PHE A 30 -28.41 11.34 3.52
N SER A 31 -28.13 10.90 2.29
CA SER A 31 -28.20 9.49 1.90
C SER A 31 -27.32 8.60 2.79
N PRO A 32 -27.91 7.62 3.53
CA PRO A 32 -27.13 6.72 4.39
C PRO A 32 -26.11 5.89 3.62
N LYS A 33 -26.40 5.56 2.36
CA LYS A 33 -25.48 4.83 1.47
C LYS A 33 -24.26 5.67 1.12
N VAL A 34 -24.45 6.94 0.80
CA VAL A 34 -23.33 7.84 0.53
C VAL A 34 -22.50 8.06 1.78
N LEU A 35 -23.16 8.26 2.93
CA LEU A 35 -22.46 8.40 4.22
C LEU A 35 -21.60 7.16 4.53
N TYR A 36 -22.13 5.95 4.32
CA TYR A 36 -21.39 4.70 4.45
C TYR A 36 -20.18 4.63 3.50
N LEU A 37 -20.35 4.95 2.22
CA LEU A 37 -19.25 4.91 1.25
C LEU A 37 -18.15 5.93 1.59
N LEU A 38 -18.52 7.14 2.04
CA LEU A 38 -17.55 8.13 2.51
C LEU A 38 -16.79 7.64 3.75
N GLU A 39 -17.48 6.98 4.68
CA GLU A 39 -16.84 6.36 5.85
C GLU A 39 -15.90 5.24 5.45
N LEU A 40 -16.33 4.33 4.57
CA LEU A 40 -15.51 3.25 4.03
C LEU A 40 -14.21 3.78 3.42
N LEU A 41 -14.29 4.83 2.59
CA LEU A 41 -13.12 5.43 1.96
C LEU A 41 -12.22 6.19 2.95
N LYS A 42 -12.81 6.83 3.97
CA LYS A 42 -12.06 7.41 5.10
C LYS A 42 -11.27 6.32 5.83
N GLU A 43 -11.91 5.23 6.24
CA GLU A 43 -11.27 4.12 6.96
C GLU A 43 -10.15 3.48 6.12
N ARG A 44 -10.34 3.38 4.81
CA ARG A 44 -9.29 2.93 3.88
C ARG A 44 -8.07 3.85 3.86
N ARG A 45 -8.25 5.18 3.81
CA ARG A 45 -7.13 6.15 3.93
C ARG A 45 -6.47 6.12 5.31
N GLU A 46 -7.20 5.69 6.34
CA GLU A 46 -6.69 5.45 7.70
C GLU A 46 -6.09 4.04 7.87
N LEU A 47 -5.95 3.29 6.77
CA LEU A 47 -5.41 1.93 6.70
C LEU A 47 -6.21 0.87 7.48
N ASN A 48 -7.45 1.19 7.87
CA ASN A 48 -8.36 0.28 8.56
C ASN A 48 -9.21 -0.52 7.56
N VAL A 49 -8.62 -1.57 6.98
CA VAL A 49 -9.37 -2.45 6.07
C VAL A 49 -10.42 -3.29 6.81
N ALA A 50 -10.26 -3.51 8.13
CA ALA A 50 -11.17 -4.34 8.92
C ALA A 50 -12.61 -3.82 8.88
N TYR A 51 -12.80 -2.49 8.80
CA TYR A 51 -14.12 -1.88 8.62
C TYR A 51 -14.86 -2.44 7.40
N ALA A 52 -14.19 -2.57 6.25
CA ALA A 52 -14.78 -3.11 5.02
C ALA A 52 -15.18 -4.59 5.18
N PHE A 53 -14.39 -5.38 5.92
CA PHE A 53 -14.72 -6.78 6.20
C PHE A 53 -15.89 -6.96 7.16
N GLN A 54 -16.03 -6.05 8.14
CA GLN A 54 -17.14 -6.05 9.10
C GLN A 54 -18.49 -5.72 8.43
N HIS A 55 -18.48 -4.93 7.35
CA HIS A 55 -19.67 -4.49 6.62
C HIS A 55 -19.85 -5.23 5.27
N ARG A 56 -19.55 -6.54 5.25
CA ARG A 56 -19.63 -7.35 4.01
C ARG A 56 -21.05 -7.40 3.42
N ALA A 57 -22.10 -7.31 4.25
CA ALA A 57 -23.48 -7.35 3.78
C ALA A 57 -23.84 -6.06 3.02
N GLU A 58 -23.50 -4.91 3.60
CA GLU A 58 -23.65 -3.58 3.01
C GLU A 58 -22.85 -3.46 1.72
N ASN A 59 -21.61 -3.97 1.71
CA ASN A 59 -20.77 -3.97 0.53
C ASN A 59 -21.43 -4.73 -0.63
N ARG A 60 -21.91 -5.96 -0.41
CA ARG A 60 -22.53 -6.77 -1.47
C ARG A 60 -23.72 -6.07 -2.11
N LEU A 61 -24.56 -5.40 -1.33
CA LEU A 61 -25.71 -4.65 -1.86
C LEU A 61 -25.28 -3.53 -2.82
N ILE A 62 -24.16 -2.86 -2.55
CA ILE A 62 -23.63 -1.79 -3.40
C ILE A 62 -22.91 -2.39 -4.61
N GLU A 63 -22.11 -3.43 -4.41
CA GLU A 63 -21.40 -4.17 -5.45
C GLU A 63 -22.38 -4.71 -6.50
N ASP A 64 -23.46 -5.36 -6.08
CA ASP A 64 -24.50 -5.89 -6.98
C ASP A 64 -25.22 -4.78 -7.75
N ARG A 65 -25.52 -3.66 -7.07
CA ARG A 65 -26.24 -2.53 -7.70
C ARG A 65 -25.42 -1.82 -8.75
N HIS A 66 -24.13 -1.61 -8.49
CA HIS A 66 -23.26 -0.79 -9.34
C HIS A 66 -22.27 -1.57 -10.17
N GLN A 67 -22.21 -2.90 -10.01
CA GLN A 67 -21.27 -3.79 -10.70
C GLN A 67 -19.82 -3.39 -10.43
N VAL A 68 -19.51 -3.04 -9.17
CA VAL A 68 -18.18 -2.68 -8.69
C VAL A 68 -17.71 -3.68 -7.64
N LYS A 69 -16.41 -3.65 -7.29
CA LYS A 69 -15.87 -4.37 -6.15
C LYS A 69 -15.38 -3.40 -5.09
N LEU A 70 -15.87 -3.53 -3.87
CA LEU A 70 -15.46 -2.76 -2.71
C LEU A 70 -14.35 -3.45 -1.92
N LEU A 71 -14.09 -4.75 -2.15
CA LEU A 71 -12.91 -5.47 -1.69
C LEU A 71 -12.17 -6.05 -2.91
N LEU A 72 -10.86 -5.82 -3.00
CA LEU A 72 -10.05 -6.35 -4.11
C LEU A 72 -9.58 -7.79 -3.83
N ASN A 73 -9.44 -8.14 -2.55
CA ASN A 73 -8.93 -9.41 -2.07
C ASN A 73 -9.87 -10.02 -1.01
N GLU A 74 -9.96 -11.35 -1.01
CA GLU A 74 -10.76 -12.08 -0.02
C GLU A 74 -10.06 -12.20 1.34
N ALA A 75 -8.74 -12.25 1.34
CA ALA A 75 -7.94 -12.34 2.54
C ALA A 75 -7.52 -10.94 3.00
N GLN A 76 -7.60 -10.72 4.32
CA GLN A 76 -7.41 -9.40 4.92
C GLN A 76 -5.97 -8.90 4.77
N GLU A 77 -4.97 -9.78 4.75
CA GLU A 77 -3.56 -9.38 4.61
C GLU A 77 -3.22 -8.85 3.22
N GLU A 78 -3.71 -9.54 2.18
CA GLU A 78 -3.62 -9.11 0.80
C GLU A 78 -4.37 -7.80 0.61
N GLU A 79 -5.59 -7.68 1.17
CA GLU A 79 -6.36 -6.44 1.10
C GLU A 79 -5.66 -5.29 1.83
N GLN A 80 -5.03 -5.53 2.98
CA GLN A 80 -4.24 -4.52 3.68
C GLN A 80 -3.07 -4.03 2.81
N THR A 81 -2.41 -4.93 2.09
CA THR A 81 -1.31 -4.60 1.20
C THR A 81 -1.81 -3.80 0.00
N ALA A 82 -2.89 -4.24 -0.64
CA ALA A 82 -3.52 -3.53 -1.75
C ALA A 82 -4.01 -2.14 -1.31
N ASN A 83 -4.67 -2.03 -0.16
CA ASN A 83 -5.17 -0.78 0.39
C ASN A 83 -4.04 0.21 0.68
N TYR A 84 -2.91 -0.25 1.21
CA TYR A 84 -1.73 0.60 1.41
C TYR A 84 -1.22 1.17 0.08
N LEU A 85 -1.17 0.36 -0.98
CA LEU A 85 -0.77 0.81 -2.31
C LEU A 85 -1.79 1.78 -2.94
N LEU A 86 -3.09 1.62 -2.66
CA LEU A 86 -4.12 2.58 -3.06
C LEU A 86 -3.92 3.94 -2.37
N ASP A 87 -3.61 3.94 -1.07
CA ASP A 87 -3.28 5.17 -0.34
C ASP A 87 -2.00 5.84 -0.86
N LEU A 88 -0.96 5.06 -1.19
CA LEU A 88 0.22 5.59 -1.88
C LEU A 88 -0.10 6.19 -3.24
N ALA A 89 -0.98 5.54 -4.02
CA ALA A 89 -1.42 6.05 -5.31
C ALA A 89 -2.18 7.38 -5.17
N ALA A 90 -3.05 7.52 -4.17
CA ALA A 90 -3.73 8.77 -3.87
C ALA A 90 -2.73 9.91 -3.55
N LYS A 91 -1.69 9.63 -2.74
CA LYS A 91 -0.62 10.59 -2.45
C LYS A 91 0.12 11.03 -3.71
N VAL A 92 0.47 10.10 -4.60
CA VAL A 92 1.12 10.41 -5.88
C VAL A 92 0.22 11.28 -6.75
N LYS A 93 -1.06 10.91 -6.89
CA LYS A 93 -2.05 11.67 -7.68
C LYS A 93 -2.26 13.10 -7.15
N ASN A 94 -2.21 13.30 -5.83
CA ASN A 94 -2.31 14.61 -5.19
C ASN A 94 -0.99 15.42 -5.19
N GLY A 95 0.11 14.88 -5.69
CA GLY A 95 1.43 15.53 -5.63
C GLY A 95 2.04 15.57 -4.22
N GLU A 96 1.58 14.73 -3.30
CA GLU A 96 2.06 14.62 -1.91
C GLU A 96 3.38 13.81 -1.85
N ILE A 97 4.39 14.21 -2.62
CA ILE A 97 5.60 13.42 -2.90
C ILE A 97 6.41 13.09 -1.63
N ILE A 98 6.51 14.04 -0.71
CA ILE A 98 7.22 13.84 0.56
C ILE A 98 6.56 12.72 1.38
N ASP A 99 5.23 12.76 1.50
CA ASP A 99 4.49 11.78 2.28
C ASP A 99 4.42 10.42 1.58
N PHE A 100 4.36 10.40 0.25
CA PHE A 100 4.56 9.19 -0.55
C PHE A 100 5.91 8.54 -0.22
N VAL A 101 7.03 9.27 -0.35
CA VAL A 101 8.39 8.76 -0.08
C VAL A 101 8.50 8.19 1.34
N ARG A 102 8.01 8.92 2.34
CA ARG A 102 8.08 8.49 3.75
C ARG A 102 7.28 7.22 4.01
N SER A 103 6.19 7.03 3.28
CA SER A 103 5.30 5.89 3.39
C SER A 103 5.82 4.63 2.65
N VAL A 104 6.92 4.68 1.89
CA VAL A 104 7.40 3.51 1.13
C VAL A 104 7.96 2.38 2.01
N SER A 105 8.68 2.70 3.10
CA SER A 105 9.44 1.67 3.84
C SER A 105 8.58 0.54 4.42
N PRO A 106 7.43 0.80 5.08
CA PRO A 106 6.60 -0.28 5.63
C PRO A 106 6.10 -1.25 4.55
N VAL A 107 5.62 -0.73 3.41
CA VAL A 107 5.13 -1.60 2.32
C VAL A 107 6.26 -2.33 1.63
N LEU A 108 7.43 -1.69 1.47
CA LEU A 108 8.60 -2.32 0.87
C LEU A 108 9.08 -3.52 1.70
N TYR A 109 9.17 -3.34 3.02
CA TYR A 109 9.49 -4.42 3.94
C TYR A 109 8.50 -5.58 3.83
N ARG A 110 7.20 -5.28 3.88
CA ARG A 110 6.13 -6.29 3.80
C ARG A 110 6.18 -7.06 2.48
N LEU A 111 6.35 -6.36 1.35
CA LEU A 111 6.45 -6.99 0.04
C LEU A 111 7.69 -7.88 -0.08
N PHE A 112 8.85 -7.44 0.43
CA PHE A 112 10.06 -8.25 0.41
C PHE A 112 9.94 -9.49 1.29
N LEU A 113 9.36 -9.36 2.48
CA LEU A 113 9.11 -10.50 3.36
C LEU A 113 8.16 -11.51 2.70
N ARG A 114 7.07 -11.03 2.09
CA ARG A 114 6.11 -11.87 1.36
C ARG A 114 6.74 -12.60 0.17
N LEU A 115 7.61 -11.94 -0.61
CA LEU A 115 8.35 -12.60 -1.68
C LEU A 115 9.31 -13.66 -1.13
N LEU A 116 9.91 -13.41 0.03
CA LEU A 116 10.81 -14.36 0.67
C LEU A 116 10.05 -15.56 1.21
N GLU A 117 8.82 -15.39 1.73
CA GLU A 117 7.93 -16.49 2.12
C GLU A 117 7.61 -17.43 0.95
N GLN A 118 7.52 -16.91 -0.28
CA GLN A 118 7.35 -17.76 -1.47
C GLN A 118 8.60 -18.58 -1.79
N ALA A 119 9.80 -18.05 -1.52
CA ALA A 119 11.07 -18.74 -1.74
C ALA A 119 11.44 -19.67 -0.57
N VAL A 120 11.02 -19.34 0.65
CA VAL A 120 11.29 -20.05 1.90
C VAL A 120 10.01 -20.05 2.75
N PRO A 121 9.14 -21.06 2.58
CA PRO A 121 7.80 -21.09 3.22
C PRO A 121 7.80 -20.96 4.74
N ASP A 122 8.87 -21.37 5.41
CA ASP A 122 9.05 -21.32 6.86
C ASP A 122 9.97 -20.17 7.32
N VAL A 123 10.15 -19.12 6.48
CA VAL A 123 11.07 -18.00 6.76
C VAL A 123 10.88 -17.39 8.16
N GLN A 124 9.64 -17.32 8.63
CA GLN A 124 9.29 -16.77 9.94
C GLN A 124 9.95 -17.52 11.10
N SER A 125 10.21 -18.83 10.95
CA SER A 125 10.92 -19.64 11.96
C SER A 125 12.41 -19.25 12.12
N TYR A 126 12.95 -18.53 11.13
CA TYR A 126 14.30 -17.99 11.13
C TYR A 126 14.36 -16.53 11.55
N ILE A 127 13.24 -15.94 11.98
CA ILE A 127 13.17 -14.58 12.49
C ILE A 127 12.92 -14.63 14.01
N ILE A 128 13.75 -13.92 14.76
CA ILE A 128 13.57 -13.71 16.19
C ILE A 128 12.83 -12.39 16.35
N ASP A 129 11.55 -12.49 16.65
CA ASP A 129 10.69 -11.36 17.01
C ASP A 129 11.22 -10.72 18.30
N THR A 130 11.68 -9.48 18.16
CA THR A 130 12.02 -8.65 19.31
C THR A 130 10.77 -7.89 19.73
N LYS A 131 10.06 -8.38 20.76
CA LYS A 131 8.78 -7.87 21.28
C LYS A 131 8.72 -6.40 21.74
N ASN A 132 9.74 -5.59 21.47
CA ASN A 132 9.90 -4.19 21.87
C ASN A 132 10.18 -3.31 20.63
N ASP A 133 10.50 -2.02 20.81
CA ASP A 133 10.89 -1.07 19.74
C ASP A 133 12.20 -1.43 18.99
N GLN A 134 12.67 -2.67 19.07
CA GLN A 134 13.86 -3.13 18.38
C GLN A 134 13.51 -3.82 17.06
N TYR A 135 14.47 -3.81 16.14
CA TYR A 135 14.35 -4.56 14.90
C TYR A 135 14.50 -6.06 15.18
N ASP A 136 13.60 -6.84 14.57
CA ASP A 136 13.71 -8.28 14.49
C ASP A 136 15.11 -8.70 14.03
N THR A 137 15.54 -9.89 14.45
CA THR A 137 16.86 -10.40 14.08
C THR A 137 16.80 -11.76 13.44
N TRP A 138 17.68 -12.01 12.48
CA TRP A 138 17.83 -13.33 11.89
C TRP A 138 18.36 -14.34 12.92
N ASN A 139 17.76 -15.52 12.94
CA ASN A 139 18.25 -16.68 13.67
C ASN A 139 19.28 -17.43 12.81
N PHE A 140 20.49 -16.87 12.68
CA PHE A 140 21.56 -17.48 11.88
C PHE A 140 21.88 -18.91 12.28
N LYS A 141 21.78 -19.25 13.58
CA LYS A 141 21.97 -20.63 14.05
C LYS A 141 20.94 -21.61 13.49
N ALA A 142 19.69 -21.18 13.31
CA ALA A 142 18.66 -22.00 12.67
C ALA A 142 18.88 -22.07 11.16
N MET A 143 19.24 -20.94 10.53
CA MET A 143 19.53 -20.89 9.09
C MET A 143 20.71 -21.80 8.69
N GLU A 144 21.78 -21.85 9.49
CA GLU A 144 22.93 -22.76 9.28
C GLU A 144 22.53 -24.23 9.32
N LYS A 145 21.50 -24.57 10.11
CA LYS A 145 21.01 -25.95 10.28
C LYS A 145 19.96 -26.35 9.25
N ALA A 146 19.36 -25.39 8.53
CA ALA A 146 18.21 -25.60 7.67
C ALA A 146 18.49 -26.37 6.37
N ASP A 147 19.74 -26.81 6.12
CA ASP A 147 20.17 -27.48 4.88
C ASP A 147 19.61 -26.80 3.62
N ASN A 148 19.79 -25.47 3.54
CA ASN A 148 19.23 -24.64 2.47
C ASN A 148 20.34 -23.85 1.77
N ASP A 149 20.46 -24.02 0.45
CA ASP A 149 21.51 -23.39 -0.37
C ASP A 149 21.42 -21.87 -0.43
N LEU A 150 20.20 -21.31 -0.37
CA LEU A 150 19.99 -19.87 -0.27
C LEU A 150 20.62 -19.32 1.01
N PHE A 151 20.37 -19.97 2.15
CA PHE A 151 20.93 -19.58 3.43
C PHE A 151 22.44 -19.77 3.49
N ARG A 152 22.98 -20.86 2.93
CA ARG A 152 24.44 -21.05 2.79
C ARG A 152 25.07 -19.90 2.03
N SER A 153 24.51 -19.56 0.87
CA SER A 153 25.00 -18.47 0.01
C SER A 153 24.90 -17.11 0.69
N TYR A 154 23.82 -16.88 1.45
CA TYR A 154 23.60 -15.66 2.19
C TYR A 154 24.58 -15.50 3.37
N LEU A 155 24.77 -16.55 4.17
CA LEU A 155 25.65 -16.57 5.35
C LEU A 155 27.14 -16.63 4.99
N ALA A 156 27.50 -17.05 3.78
CA ALA A 156 28.87 -16.97 3.27
C ALA A 156 29.38 -15.52 3.13
N GLN A 157 28.48 -14.53 3.16
CA GLN A 157 28.79 -13.11 3.10
C GLN A 157 28.60 -12.45 4.47
N ARG A 158 29.20 -11.28 4.68
CA ARG A 158 28.99 -10.51 5.93
C ARG A 158 27.60 -9.88 5.93
N GLN A 159 26.65 -10.51 6.61
CA GLN A 159 25.27 -10.05 6.69
C GLN A 159 24.95 -9.27 7.97
N PRO A 160 24.07 -8.26 7.91
CA PRO A 160 23.55 -7.61 9.10
C PRO A 160 22.63 -8.57 9.87
N ARG A 161 22.68 -8.49 11.20
CA ARG A 161 21.85 -9.32 12.08
C ARG A 161 20.38 -8.95 12.05
N HIS A 162 20.06 -7.68 11.83
CA HIS A 162 18.68 -7.19 11.81
C HIS A 162 17.96 -7.54 10.51
N VAL A 163 16.69 -7.91 10.64
CA VAL A 163 15.77 -8.07 9.51
C VAL A 163 15.36 -6.67 9.08
N THR A 164 15.86 -6.26 7.93
CA THR A 164 15.64 -4.94 7.33
C THR A 164 15.35 -5.15 5.86
N THR A 165 14.78 -4.15 5.20
CA THR A 165 14.62 -4.16 3.73
C THR A 165 15.92 -4.47 2.99
N ARG A 166 17.09 -4.07 3.54
CA ARG A 166 18.39 -4.43 3.00
C ARG A 166 18.64 -5.94 3.06
N SER A 167 18.52 -6.52 4.24
CA SER A 167 18.85 -7.94 4.44
C SER A 167 17.87 -8.86 3.73
N LEU A 168 16.59 -8.45 3.65
CA LEU A 168 15.60 -9.12 2.80
C LEU A 168 15.97 -9.02 1.32
N ALA A 169 16.34 -7.83 0.82
CA ALA A 169 16.77 -7.68 -0.57
C ALA A 169 17.99 -8.54 -0.91
N ASP A 170 18.97 -8.58 -0.02
CA ASP A 170 20.21 -9.37 -0.18
C ASP A 170 19.88 -10.88 -0.28
N LEU A 171 18.91 -11.38 0.51
CA LEU A 171 18.38 -12.75 0.36
C LEU A 171 17.61 -12.94 -0.96
N LEU A 172 16.70 -12.04 -1.31
CA LEU A 172 15.87 -12.16 -2.50
C LEU A 172 16.69 -12.19 -3.80
N VAL A 173 17.80 -11.46 -3.86
CA VAL A 173 18.72 -11.48 -5.01
C VAL A 173 19.37 -12.87 -5.19
N LEU A 174 19.64 -13.58 -4.10
CA LEU A 174 20.23 -14.92 -4.10
C LEU A 174 19.20 -16.04 -4.33
N SER A 175 17.90 -15.76 -4.19
CA SER A 175 16.82 -16.74 -4.38
C SER A 175 16.64 -17.16 -5.84
N GLU A 176 15.68 -18.05 -6.13
CA GLU A 176 15.33 -18.45 -7.51
C GLU A 176 14.31 -17.52 -8.19
N LEU A 177 14.10 -16.31 -7.66
CA LEU A 177 13.17 -15.34 -8.26
C LEU A 177 13.58 -14.96 -9.71
N PRO A 178 12.59 -14.66 -10.58
CA PRO A 178 12.87 -14.17 -11.93
C PRO A 178 13.79 -12.95 -11.93
N ALA A 179 14.69 -12.88 -12.92
CA ALA A 179 15.75 -11.87 -12.98
C ALA A 179 15.21 -10.42 -12.99
N ASP A 180 14.05 -10.21 -13.59
CA ASP A 180 13.35 -8.93 -13.61
C ASP A 180 12.75 -8.55 -12.24
N ILE A 181 12.28 -9.52 -11.45
CA ILE A 181 11.84 -9.29 -10.06
C ILE A 181 13.04 -8.99 -9.17
N LYS A 182 14.14 -9.73 -9.32
CA LYS A 182 15.40 -9.43 -8.61
C LYS A 182 15.90 -8.01 -8.90
N ARG A 183 15.89 -7.59 -10.17
CA ARG A 183 16.24 -6.21 -10.56
C ARG A 183 15.33 -5.19 -9.89
N LEU A 184 14.03 -5.47 -9.84
CA LEU A 184 13.06 -4.58 -9.21
C LEU A 184 13.28 -4.43 -7.70
N VAL A 185 13.57 -5.53 -7.00
CA VAL A 185 13.97 -5.53 -5.58
C VAL A 185 15.20 -4.62 -5.36
N VAL A 186 16.23 -4.74 -6.20
CA VAL A 186 17.43 -3.91 -6.11
C VAL A 186 17.12 -2.43 -6.33
N VAL A 187 16.33 -2.09 -7.36
CA VAL A 187 15.94 -0.71 -7.67
C VAL A 187 15.16 -0.07 -6.52
N LEU A 188 14.15 -0.77 -5.99
CA LEU A 188 13.33 -0.24 -4.88
C LEU A 188 14.15 -0.09 -3.59
N ARG A 189 15.09 -1.01 -3.33
CA ARG A 189 16.00 -0.90 -2.20
C ARG A 189 16.96 0.29 -2.36
N GLN A 190 17.45 0.54 -3.57
CA GLN A 190 18.31 1.69 -3.85
C GLN A 190 17.57 3.00 -3.59
N PHE A 191 16.31 3.11 -4.03
CA PHE A 191 15.46 4.25 -3.76
C PHE A 191 15.28 4.50 -2.26
N GLU A 192 14.98 3.46 -1.49
CA GLU A 192 14.81 3.62 -0.04
C GLU A 192 16.09 4.17 0.60
N LYS A 193 17.26 3.70 0.15
CA LYS A 193 18.56 4.15 0.64
C LYS A 193 18.88 5.59 0.22
N SER A 194 18.65 5.97 -1.04
CA SER A 194 19.09 7.26 -1.59
C SER A 194 18.12 8.41 -1.36
N VAL A 195 16.81 8.11 -1.23
CA VAL A 195 15.76 9.12 -1.11
C VAL A 195 15.07 9.03 0.24
N ARG A 196 14.39 7.91 0.52
CA ARG A 196 13.57 7.79 1.72
C ARG A 196 14.38 8.01 2.99
N ASN A 197 15.53 7.34 3.13
CA ASN A 197 16.35 7.42 4.34
C ASN A 197 16.78 8.87 4.65
N PRO A 198 17.37 9.64 3.71
CA PRO A 198 17.61 11.06 3.92
C PRO A 198 16.35 11.87 4.26
N LEU A 199 15.22 11.66 3.57
CA LEU A 199 13.98 12.41 3.80
C LEU A 199 13.30 12.14 5.14
N ALA A 200 13.57 10.98 5.75
CA ALA A 200 13.09 10.62 7.08
C ALA A 200 13.93 11.26 8.20
N HIS A 201 15.19 11.61 7.93
CA HIS A 201 16.13 12.14 8.94
C HIS A 201 16.46 13.63 8.77
N LEU A 202 16.16 14.21 7.60
CA LEU A 202 16.52 15.59 7.24
C LEU A 202 15.27 16.39 6.84
N ILE A 203 15.28 17.69 7.17
CA ILE A 203 14.30 18.65 6.67
C ILE A 203 14.92 19.35 5.46
N LYS A 204 14.41 19.06 4.26
CA LYS A 204 14.86 19.67 3.01
C LYS A 204 13.67 19.88 2.05
N PRO A 205 13.71 20.91 1.18
CA PRO A 205 12.75 21.00 0.09
C PRO A 205 12.84 19.74 -0.78
N PHE A 206 11.69 19.18 -1.15
CA PHE A 206 11.62 17.97 -1.96
C PHE A 206 10.26 17.86 -2.66
N ASP A 207 10.29 17.61 -3.96
CA ASP A 207 9.14 17.46 -4.84
C ASP A 207 9.43 16.39 -5.92
N GLU A 208 8.57 16.30 -6.94
CA GLU A 208 8.72 15.33 -8.03
C GLU A 208 10.00 15.58 -8.86
N GLU A 209 10.39 16.84 -9.07
CA GLU A 209 11.58 17.20 -9.83
C GLU A 209 12.85 16.79 -9.08
N GLU A 210 12.92 17.09 -7.78
CA GLU A 210 14.04 16.70 -6.93
C GLU A 210 14.14 15.16 -6.78
N LEU A 211 13.00 14.47 -6.75
CA LEU A 211 12.94 13.01 -6.80
C LEU A 211 13.57 12.47 -8.08
N TYR A 212 13.12 12.97 -9.23
CA TYR A 212 13.63 12.54 -10.54
C TYR A 212 15.12 12.86 -10.70
N ARG A 213 15.57 14.03 -10.23
CA ARG A 213 16.99 14.41 -10.24
C ARG A 213 17.86 13.46 -9.41
N THR A 214 17.34 12.97 -8.28
CA THR A 214 18.07 12.08 -7.37
C THR A 214 18.11 10.62 -7.86
N THR A 215 17.07 10.18 -8.56
CA THR A 215 16.85 8.75 -8.84
C THR A 215 16.76 8.38 -10.31
N HIS A 216 16.50 9.36 -11.19
CA HIS A 216 16.11 9.18 -12.59
C HIS A 216 14.79 8.41 -12.79
N PHE A 217 13.94 8.37 -11.77
CA PHE A 217 12.62 7.76 -11.81
C PHE A 217 11.58 8.70 -11.21
N SER A 218 10.36 8.67 -11.75
CA SER A 218 9.23 9.38 -11.18
C SER A 218 8.61 8.62 -10.00
N SER A 219 7.85 9.32 -9.16
CA SER A 219 7.05 8.69 -8.09
C SER A 219 6.10 7.62 -8.65
N GLN A 220 5.49 7.88 -9.80
CA GLN A 220 4.64 6.90 -10.50
C GLN A 220 5.43 5.64 -10.91
N ALA A 221 6.65 5.78 -11.43
CA ALA A 221 7.48 4.63 -11.80
C ALA A 221 7.84 3.77 -10.58
N PHE A 222 8.09 4.40 -9.43
CA PHE A 222 8.31 3.69 -8.17
C PHE A 222 7.06 2.97 -7.68
N LEU A 223 5.91 3.65 -7.69
CA LEU A 223 4.62 3.07 -7.32
C LEU A 223 4.29 1.87 -8.21
N ASP A 224 4.51 1.97 -9.52
CA ASP A 224 4.33 0.87 -10.47
C ASP A 224 5.22 -0.33 -10.14
N GLY A 225 6.45 -0.08 -9.67
CA GLY A 225 7.35 -1.10 -9.15
C GLY A 225 6.80 -1.82 -7.92
N LEU A 226 6.27 -1.07 -6.95
CA LEU A 226 5.65 -1.64 -5.75
C LEU A 226 4.42 -2.48 -6.10
N ILE A 227 3.54 -1.96 -6.96
CA ILE A 227 2.36 -2.67 -7.46
C ILE A 227 2.77 -3.96 -8.17
N ARG A 228 3.81 -3.91 -9.00
CA ARG A 228 4.30 -5.09 -9.71
C ARG A 228 4.81 -6.17 -8.77
N LEU A 229 5.53 -5.83 -7.69
CA LEU A 229 5.92 -6.79 -6.67
C LEU A 229 4.71 -7.37 -5.93
N ALA A 230 3.72 -6.53 -5.59
CA ALA A 230 2.51 -6.97 -4.92
C ALA A 230 1.73 -7.99 -5.76
N VAL A 231 1.47 -7.67 -7.04
CA VAL A 231 0.80 -8.58 -7.98
C VAL A 231 1.58 -9.86 -8.17
N PHE A 232 2.91 -9.78 -8.34
CA PHE A 232 3.75 -10.98 -8.42
C PHE A 232 3.64 -11.87 -7.18
N SER A 233 3.51 -11.26 -5.99
CA SER A 233 3.30 -11.97 -4.72
C SER A 233 1.85 -12.42 -4.46
N GLY A 234 0.96 -12.30 -5.45
CA GLY A 234 -0.43 -12.77 -5.36
C GLY A 234 -1.44 -11.78 -4.77
N VAL A 235 -1.08 -10.50 -4.61
CA VAL A 235 -2.03 -9.46 -4.21
C VAL A 235 -2.80 -8.96 -5.43
N ASN A 236 -4.13 -9.00 -5.37
CA ASN A 236 -4.96 -8.40 -6.40
C ASN A 236 -4.93 -6.88 -6.25
N TYR A 237 -4.55 -6.21 -7.32
CA TYR A 237 -4.53 -4.75 -7.42
C TYR A 237 -4.97 -4.34 -8.83
N ILE A 238 -5.91 -3.40 -8.90
CA ILE A 238 -6.39 -2.84 -10.18
C ILE A 238 -5.76 -1.45 -10.33
N LYS A 239 -4.84 -1.31 -11.29
CA LYS A 239 -4.21 -0.02 -11.59
C LYS A 239 -5.19 0.93 -12.28
N GLU A 240 -5.87 0.43 -13.31
CA GLU A 240 -6.85 1.19 -14.08
C GLU A 240 -8.11 0.33 -14.34
N PRO A 241 -9.32 0.86 -14.09
CA PRO A 241 -9.57 2.16 -13.46
C PRO A 241 -9.13 2.16 -11.97
N PHE A 242 -8.64 3.31 -11.49
CA PHE A 242 -8.20 3.45 -10.10
C PHE A 242 -9.37 3.26 -9.12
N TYR A 243 -9.18 2.44 -8.08
CA TYR A 243 -10.25 2.06 -7.14
C TYR A 243 -11.00 3.25 -6.55
N PHE A 244 -10.29 4.28 -6.07
CA PHE A 244 -10.93 5.45 -5.47
C PHE A 244 -11.75 6.24 -6.49
N ASP A 245 -11.30 6.34 -7.74
CA ASP A 245 -12.05 6.99 -8.81
C ASP A 245 -13.34 6.21 -9.12
N VAL A 246 -13.29 4.87 -9.11
CA VAL A 246 -14.47 4.01 -9.29
C VAL A 246 -15.50 4.21 -8.18
N VAL A 247 -15.06 4.21 -6.91
CA VAL A 247 -16.00 4.39 -5.78
C VAL A 247 -16.51 5.84 -5.70
N ASN A 248 -15.70 6.84 -6.07
CA ASN A 248 -16.13 8.23 -6.20
C ASN A 248 -17.29 8.36 -7.20
N ALA A 249 -17.18 7.72 -8.37
CA ALA A 249 -18.25 7.73 -9.36
C ALA A 249 -19.55 7.09 -8.85
N VAL A 250 -19.45 6.06 -8.00
CA VAL A 250 -20.63 5.47 -7.32
C VAL A 250 -21.26 6.46 -6.33
N ILE A 251 -20.43 7.16 -5.55
CA ILE A 251 -20.90 8.20 -4.63
C ILE A 251 -21.62 9.31 -5.38
N GLU A 252 -21.03 9.84 -6.45
CA GLU A 252 -21.62 10.90 -7.28
C GLU A 252 -22.96 10.47 -7.88
N LYS A 253 -23.05 9.23 -8.36
CA LYS A 253 -24.31 8.68 -8.88
C LYS A 253 -25.39 8.58 -7.81
N GLU A 254 -25.06 8.09 -6.61
CA GLU A 254 -26.02 8.01 -5.50
C GLU A 254 -26.45 9.40 -5.01
N LEU A 255 -25.57 10.41 -5.04
CA LEU A 255 -25.93 11.80 -4.77
C LEU A 255 -26.94 12.34 -5.79
N LEU A 256 -26.69 12.12 -7.09
CA LEU A 256 -27.59 12.55 -8.16
C LEU A 256 -28.96 11.86 -8.11
N ASP A 257 -28.99 10.58 -7.77
CA ASP A 257 -30.24 9.82 -7.65
C ASP A 257 -31.04 10.20 -6.40
N SER A 258 -30.38 10.60 -5.31
CA SER A 258 -31.04 11.10 -4.09
C SER A 258 -31.64 12.50 -4.28
N ALA A 259 -31.16 13.26 -5.27
CA ALA A 259 -31.64 14.60 -5.59
C ALA A 259 -32.82 14.62 -6.57
N LYS A 260 -33.24 13.47 -7.12
CA LYS A 260 -34.42 13.37 -7.99
C LYS A 260 -35.68 13.20 -7.12
N PRO A 261 -36.72 14.03 -7.31
CA PRO A 261 -37.96 13.96 -6.54
C PRO A 261 -38.76 12.68 -6.79
#